data_AF-A0A327J508-F1
#
_entry.id   AF-A0A327J508-F1
#
_cell.length_a   1.000
_cell.length_b   1.000
_cell.length_c   1.000
_cell.angle_alpha   90.00
_cell.angle_beta   90.00
_cell.angle_gamma   90.00
#
_symmetry.space_group_name_H-M   'P 1'
#
loop_
_entity.id
_entity.type
_entity.pdbx_description
1 polymer ?
#
loop_
_entity_poly.entity_id
_entity_poly.type
_entity_poly.pdbx_seq_one_letter_code
_entity_poly.pdbx_strand_id
1 'polypeptide(L)'
;MEIKTSLNKPYTENEKMNFIVKQNHNLGYNIVETDTTLEAWGKTEEEIQAEENENKKLEIQKQLDELDKKRIRAVCEPSMKTETQSWLDYYNEEIKKLREML
;
A
#
# COMPACT_ATOMS: atom_id res chain seq x y z
N MET A 1 14.89 -3.15 -6.05
CA MET A 1 15.74 -2.86 -4.87
C MET A 1 16.97 -2.08 -5.31
N GLU A 2 17.41 -1.10 -4.51
CA GLU A 2 18.60 -0.27 -4.76
C GLU A 2 19.36 0.04 -3.46
N ILE A 3 20.64 0.37 -3.58
CA ILE A 3 21.47 0.80 -2.45
C ILE A 3 21.02 2.19 -2.01
N LYS A 4 20.53 2.31 -0.78
CA LYS A 4 20.16 3.60 -0.18
C LYS A 4 21.34 4.27 0.52
N THR A 5 22.20 3.47 1.14
CA THR A 5 23.42 3.96 1.80
C THR A 5 24.40 2.81 2.05
N SER A 6 25.67 3.14 2.31
CA SER A 6 26.72 2.18 2.62
C SER A 6 27.69 2.72 3.67
N LEU A 7 28.28 1.82 4.45
CA LEU A 7 29.34 2.09 5.42
C LEU A 7 30.62 1.39 4.97
N ASN A 8 31.69 2.14 4.75
CA ASN A 8 32.96 1.61 4.24
C ASN A 8 33.81 1.01 5.36
N LYS A 9 34.53 -0.08 5.07
CA LYS A 9 35.50 -0.66 6.00
C LYS A 9 36.81 0.17 6.05
N PRO A 10 37.54 0.14 7.18
CA PRO A 10 37.17 -0.51 8.44
C PRO A 10 36.16 0.32 9.22
N TYR A 11 35.19 -0.35 9.85
CA TYR A 11 34.26 0.23 10.83
C TYR A 11 34.37 -0.51 12.16
N THR A 12 34.03 0.17 13.24
CA THR A 12 33.91 -0.42 14.58
C THR A 12 32.60 -1.20 14.72
N GLU A 13 32.54 -2.09 15.70
CA GLU A 13 31.30 -2.81 16.04
C GLU A 13 30.17 -1.85 16.43
N ASN A 14 30.48 -0.73 17.10
CA ASN A 14 29.49 0.29 17.43
C ASN A 14 28.94 0.98 16.16
N GLU A 15 29.79 1.31 15.19
CA GLU A 15 29.36 1.88 13.92
C GLU A 15 28.52 0.90 13.11
N LYS A 16 28.92 -0.37 13.06
CA LYS A 16 28.15 -1.46 12.45
C LYS A 16 26.77 -1.58 13.08
N MET A 17 26.70 -1.66 14.41
CA MET A 17 25.43 -1.77 15.15
C MET A 17 24.52 -0.57 14.91
N ASN A 18 25.06 0.64 15.01
CA ASN A 18 24.29 1.87 14.76
C ASN A 18 23.76 1.92 13.33
N PHE A 19 24.57 1.50 12.35
CA PHE A 19 24.14 1.42 10.96
C PHE A 19 23.00 0.42 10.77
N ILE A 20 23.12 -0.79 11.31
CA ILE A 20 22.07 -1.82 11.19
C ILE A 20 20.77 -1.36 11.85
N VAL A 21 20.82 -0.79 13.06
CA VAL A 21 19.61 -0.29 13.74
C VAL A 21 18.95 0.81 12.91
N LYS A 22 19.73 1.77 12.42
CA LYS A 22 19.20 2.89 11.65
C LYS A 22 18.58 2.44 10.32
N GLN A 23 19.24 1.55 9.59
CA GLN A 23 18.84 1.20 8.23
C GLN A 23 17.86 0.02 8.18
N ASN A 24 18.05 -1.01 8.99
CA ASN A 24 17.17 -2.17 9.00
C ASN A 24 16.00 -1.99 9.97
N HIS A 25 16.27 -1.75 11.25
CA HIS A 25 15.19 -1.74 12.25
C HIS A 25 14.25 -0.53 12.07
N ASN A 26 14.81 0.65 11.78
CA ASN A 26 14.00 1.87 11.68
C ASN A 26 13.43 2.10 10.27
N LEU A 27 14.14 1.68 9.21
CA LEU A 27 13.75 1.94 7.82
C LEU A 27 13.39 0.68 7.03
N GLY A 28 13.56 -0.52 7.59
CA GLY A 28 13.20 -1.78 6.96
C GLY A 28 14.13 -2.22 5.82
N TYR A 29 15.30 -1.61 5.64
CA TYR A 29 16.22 -1.95 4.55
C TYR A 29 16.96 -3.25 4.82
N ASN A 30 17.24 -4.00 3.75
CA ASN A 30 18.03 -5.22 3.82
C ASN A 30 19.52 -4.88 3.94
N ILE A 31 20.20 -5.47 4.92
CA ILE A 31 21.63 -5.24 5.14
C ILE A 31 22.42 -6.34 4.45
N VAL A 32 23.37 -5.93 3.63
CA VAL A 32 24.30 -6.82 2.92
C VAL A 32 25.72 -6.40 3.27
N GLU A 33 26.49 -7.31 3.83
CA GLU A 33 27.92 -7.10 4.11
C GLU A 33 28.74 -7.66 2.95
N THR A 34 29.58 -6.81 2.35
CA THR A 34 30.53 -7.18 1.29
C THR A 34 31.96 -7.15 1.83
N ASP A 35 32.94 -7.48 0.99
CA ASP A 35 34.35 -7.44 1.37
C ASP A 35 34.82 -6.03 1.77
N THR A 36 34.20 -4.99 1.21
CA THR A 36 34.64 -3.59 1.38
C THR A 36 33.65 -2.71 2.14
N THR A 37 32.37 -3.07 2.16
CA THR A 37 31.28 -2.18 2.61
C THR A 37 30.18 -2.96 3.34
N LEU A 38 29.41 -2.25 4.15
CA LEU A 38 28.14 -2.69 4.70
C LEU A 38 27.04 -1.86 4.04
N GLU A 39 26.22 -2.47 3.21
CA GLU A 39 25.25 -1.80 2.33
C GLU A 39 23.82 -1.99 2.85
N ALA A 40 23.01 -0.94 2.75
CA ALA A 40 21.59 -0.98 3.04
C ALA A 40 20.80 -0.87 1.74
N TRP A 41 20.04 -1.93 1.43
CA TRP A 41 19.25 -2.07 0.22
C TRP A 41 17.77 -1.85 0.52
N GLY A 42 17.17 -0.87 -0.13
CA GLY A 42 15.75 -0.52 0.00
C GLY A 42 14.99 -0.72 -1.30
N LYS A 43 13.66 -0.61 -1.24
CA LYS A 43 12.82 -0.53 -2.45
C LYS A 43 13.15 0.75 -3.22
N THR A 44 13.11 0.65 -4.54
CA THR A 44 13.15 1.79 -5.46
C THR A 44 11.87 2.60 -5.32
N GLU A 45 11.90 3.85 -5.76
CA GLU A 45 10.69 4.69 -5.76
C GLU A 45 9.59 4.08 -6.63
N GLU A 46 9.96 3.47 -7.76
CA GLU A 46 9.02 2.79 -8.65
C GLU A 46 8.36 1.58 -7.98
N GLU A 47 9.11 0.78 -7.22
CA GLU A 47 8.57 -0.35 -6.46
C GLU A 47 7.62 0.12 -5.35
N ILE A 48 7.97 1.22 -4.65
CA ILE A 48 7.11 1.81 -3.62
C ILE A 48 5.82 2.32 -4.26
N GLN A 49 5.93 3.07 -5.36
CA GLN A 49 4.76 3.61 -6.05
C GLN A 49 3.86 2.51 -6.62
N ALA A 50 4.45 1.44 -7.15
CA ALA A 50 3.71 0.28 -7.64
C ALA A 50 2.94 -0.42 -6.52
N GLU A 51 3.56 -0.64 -5.36
CA GLU A 51 2.92 -1.24 -4.19
C GLU A 51 1.80 -0.33 -3.64
N GLU A 52 2.01 0.98 -3.59
CA GLU A 52 0.96 1.92 -3.21
C GLU A 52 -0.23 1.89 -4.17
N ASN A 53 0.03 1.83 -5.47
CA ASN A 53 -1.02 1.75 -6.48
C ASN A 53 -1.78 0.42 -6.39
N GLU A 54 -1.08 -0.68 -6.15
CA GLU A 54 -1.70 -1.99 -5.92
C GLU A 54 -2.56 -1.97 -4.65
N ASN A 55 -2.06 -1.41 -3.56
CA ASN A 55 -2.81 -1.26 -2.31
C ASN A 55 -4.06 -0.40 -2.50
N LYS A 56 -3.96 0.72 -3.24
CA LYS A 56 -5.12 1.55 -3.59
C LYS A 56 -6.15 0.76 -4.40
N LYS A 57 -5.70 0.01 -5.41
CA LYS A 57 -6.58 -0.83 -6.24
C LYS A 57 -7.28 -1.91 -5.41
N LEU A 58 -6.55 -2.56 -4.49
CA LEU A 58 -7.12 -3.56 -3.58
C LEU A 58 -8.17 -2.96 -2.66
N GLU A 59 -7.93 -1.74 -2.16
CA GLU A 59 -8.89 -1.02 -1.31
C GLU A 59 -10.16 -0.66 -2.09
N ILE A 60 -10.03 -0.12 -3.30
CA ILE A 60 -11.18 0.17 -4.17
C ILE A 60 -11.96 -1.12 -4.48
N GLN A 61 -11.27 -2.24 -4.75
CA GLN A 61 -11.92 -3.53 -5.00
C GLN A 61 -12.72 -4.00 -3.79
N LYS A 62 -12.18 -3.89 -2.56
CA LYS A 62 -12.93 -4.22 -1.34
C LYS A 62 -14.18 -3.36 -1.17
N GLN A 63 -14.08 -2.06 -1.46
CA GLN A 63 -15.23 -1.15 -1.38
C GLN A 63 -16.30 -1.50 -2.42
N LEU A 64 -15.89 -1.86 -3.63
CA LEU A 64 -16.80 -2.36 -4.68
C LEU A 64 -17.50 -3.64 -4.23
N ASP A 65 -16.78 -4.61 -3.67
CA ASP A 65 -17.36 -5.87 -3.21
C ASP A 65 -18.40 -5.65 -2.10
N GLU A 66 -18.11 -4.74 -1.16
CA GLU A 66 -19.06 -4.36 -0.10
C GLU A 66 -20.31 -3.63 -0.64
N LEU A 67 -20.14 -2.75 -1.62
CA LEU A 67 -21.26 -2.08 -2.27
C LEU A 67 -22.09 -3.05 -3.11
N ASP A 68 -21.46 -4.01 -3.79
CA ASP A 68 -22.17 -5.03 -4.59
C ASP A 68 -23.04 -5.92 -3.70
N LYS A 69 -22.57 -6.33 -2.51
CA LYS A 69 -23.40 -7.04 -1.52
C LYS A 69 -24.63 -6.22 -1.12
N LYS A 70 -24.44 -4.92 -0.83
CA LYS A 70 -25.53 -4.01 -0.47
C LYS A 70 -26.48 -3.76 -1.64
N ARG A 71 -25.97 -3.66 -2.86
CA ARG A 71 -26.75 -3.53 -4.09
C ARG A 71 -27.65 -4.75 -4.30
N ILE A 72 -27.11 -5.97 -4.20
CA ILE A 72 -27.89 -7.22 -4.36
C ILE A 72 -29.06 -7.22 -3.36
N ARG A 73 -28.79 -6.85 -2.09
CA ARG A 73 -29.84 -6.72 -1.09
C ARG A 73 -30.88 -5.67 -1.48
N ALA A 74 -30.46 -4.48 -1.92
CA ALA A 74 -31.37 -3.41 -2.33
C ALA A 74 -32.22 -3.75 -3.57
N VAL A 75 -31.75 -4.67 -4.43
CA VAL A 75 -32.56 -5.22 -5.53
C VAL A 75 -33.69 -6.11 -4.99
N CYS A 76 -33.40 -6.95 -3.99
CA CYS A 76 -34.39 -7.85 -3.38
C CYS A 76 -35.30 -7.16 -2.36
N GLU A 77 -34.79 -6.15 -1.66
CA GLU A 77 -35.46 -5.37 -0.61
C GLU A 77 -35.43 -3.87 -0.98
N PRO A 78 -36.26 -3.42 -1.95
CA PRO A 78 -36.24 -2.04 -2.38
C PRO A 78 -36.62 -1.09 -1.24
N SER A 79 -35.79 -0.08 -1.03
CA SER A 79 -35.99 0.93 0.00
C SER A 79 -35.41 2.27 -0.41
N MET A 80 -35.97 3.33 0.17
CA MET A 80 -35.56 4.71 -0.08
C MET A 80 -34.42 5.11 0.86
N LYS A 81 -33.38 5.74 0.32
CA LYS A 81 -32.31 6.36 1.10
C LYS A 81 -32.70 7.78 1.52
N THR A 82 -33.32 8.51 0.60
CA THR A 82 -33.88 9.85 0.80
C THR A 82 -35.28 9.90 0.20
N GLU A 83 -35.97 11.04 0.27
CA GLU A 83 -37.29 11.21 -0.35
C GLU A 83 -37.28 11.01 -1.87
N THR A 84 -36.15 11.20 -2.54
CA THR A 84 -36.02 11.19 -4.00
C THR A 84 -35.06 10.15 -4.56
N GLN A 85 -34.25 9.47 -3.73
CA GLN A 85 -33.22 8.52 -4.15
C GLN A 85 -33.40 7.18 -3.45
N SER A 86 -33.42 6.07 -4.22
CA SER A 86 -33.42 4.72 -3.64
C SER A 86 -32.01 4.31 -3.18
N TRP A 87 -31.93 3.35 -2.27
CA TRP A 87 -30.64 2.76 -1.90
C TRP A 87 -29.97 2.08 -3.09
N LEU A 88 -30.74 1.47 -4.00
CA LEU A 88 -30.22 0.85 -5.21
C LEU A 88 -29.56 1.88 -6.13
N ASP A 89 -30.21 3.03 -6.36
CA ASP A 89 -29.66 4.12 -7.19
C ASP A 89 -28.37 4.66 -6.57
N TYR A 90 -28.38 4.92 -5.26
CA TYR A 90 -27.19 5.38 -4.55
C TYR A 90 -26.02 4.41 -4.69
N TYR A 91 -26.22 3.11 -4.46
CA TYR A 91 -25.13 2.15 -4.59
C TYR A 91 -24.61 2.03 -6.03
N ASN A 92 -25.49 2.11 -7.03
CA ASN A 92 -25.07 2.12 -8.44
C ASN A 92 -24.21 3.35 -8.78
N GLU A 93 -24.57 4.53 -8.28
CA GLU A 93 -23.77 5.75 -8.44
C GLU A 93 -22.39 5.62 -7.79
N GLU A 94 -22.32 5.13 -6.54
CA GLU A 94 -21.04 4.96 -5.83
C GLU A 94 -20.16 3.90 -6.50
N ILE A 95 -20.73 2.79 -6.94
CA ILE A 95 -20.01 1.77 -7.72
C ILE A 95 -19.45 2.36 -9.01
N LYS A 96 -20.22 3.19 -9.71
CA LYS A 96 -19.77 3.86 -10.93
C LYS A 96 -18.57 4.77 -10.65
N LYS A 97 -18.66 5.62 -9.62
CA LYS A 97 -17.56 6.52 -9.20
C LYS A 97 -16.29 5.74 -8.87
N LEU A 98 -16.41 4.65 -8.10
CA LEU A 98 -15.25 3.83 -7.73
C LEU A 98 -14.62 3.12 -8.93
N ARG A 99 -15.41 2.70 -9.92
CA ARG A 99 -14.89 2.11 -11.16
C ARG A 99 -14.17 3.13 -12.05
N GLU A 100 -14.53 4.40 -12.00
CA GLU A 100 -13.83 5.48 -12.71
C GLU A 100 -12.47 5.83 -12.08
N MET A 101 -12.27 5.46 -10.80
CA MET A 101 -11.00 5.66 -10.06
C MET A 101 -10.02 4.48 -10.18
N LEU A 102 -10.43 3.40 -10.84
CA LEU A 102 -9.71 2.13 -10.95
C LEU A 102 -9.00 2.04 -12.32
#